data_AF-A0A3S0KR68-F1
#
_entry.id   AF-A0A3S0KR68-F1
#
_cell.length_a   1.000
_cell.length_b   1.000
_cell.length_c   1.000
_cell.angle_alpha   90.00
_cell.angle_beta   90.00
_cell.angle_gamma   90.00
#
_symmetry.space_group_name_H-M   'P 1'
#
loop_
_entity.id
_entity.type
_entity.pdbx_description
1 polymer ?
#
loop_
_entity_poly.entity_id
_entity_poly.type
_entity_poly.pdbx_seq_one_letter_code
_entity_poly.pdbx_strand_id
1 'polypeptide(L)'
;MKNKIVISYFCLPFDGVDEGQAIYDKNFVVSLKNIGYEVNVYPVHVKRSLGSLFPVWSRTPIGFSNDYIIKAKDTFVIVSHESLSSLCDYLKPNLFIVHNLFCSFEFKSKPHIEFLYRFASESIFRRAFDLSEHVLLLSHREKRIAEEKYNRKFICEPPGVYISNSQKMKSLSTKHFRRCGSSLWLPKRASLIPNSVILNNFINNGVSDVNCSVNKNTHRCFGLIEDRFLSGFKLKFIQMYYDGDLILSQSSLSDELAGLGLDKSGYLYVEDFSDLNVDSLNSIPELLLGDEDLRSRRKHLSEVYSWEAIVKRVFLKVFN
;
A
#
# COMPACT_ATOMS: atom_id res chain seq x y z
N MET A 1 0.40 -28.88 -25.24
CA MET A 1 0.87 -27.50 -25.08
C MET A 1 -0.14 -26.77 -24.20
N LYS A 2 0.23 -26.33 -22.99
CA LYS A 2 -0.67 -25.45 -22.21
C LYS A 2 -0.70 -24.11 -22.94
N ASN A 3 -1.87 -23.64 -23.35
CA ASN A 3 -2.02 -22.32 -23.97
C ASN A 3 -1.39 -21.28 -23.04
N LYS A 4 -0.47 -20.48 -23.59
CA LYS A 4 0.18 -19.40 -22.85
C LYS A 4 -0.90 -18.36 -22.53
N ILE A 5 -1.12 -18.09 -21.25
CA ILE A 5 -2.12 -17.11 -20.81
C ILE A 5 -1.59 -15.71 -21.13
N VAL A 6 -2.36 -14.97 -21.92
CA VAL A 6 -2.12 -13.55 -22.23
C VAL A 6 -2.93 -12.70 -21.26
N ILE A 7 -2.30 -11.69 -20.67
CA ILE A 7 -2.89 -10.80 -19.66
C ILE A 7 -3.01 -9.40 -20.25
N SER A 8 -4.22 -8.83 -20.20
CA SER A 8 -4.44 -7.40 -20.46
C SER A 8 -4.53 -6.65 -19.14
N TYR A 9 -3.49 -5.88 -18.81
CA TYR A 9 -3.34 -5.16 -17.54
C TYR A 9 -3.66 -3.68 -17.71
N PHE A 10 -4.81 -3.25 -17.22
CA PHE A 10 -5.25 -1.86 -17.22
C PHE A 10 -4.88 -1.19 -15.91
N CYS A 11 -4.12 -0.10 -15.98
CA CYS A 11 -3.65 0.62 -14.79
C CYS A 11 -3.52 2.12 -15.04
N LEU A 12 -3.29 2.90 -13.99
CA LEU A 12 -2.91 4.31 -14.16
C LEU A 12 -1.50 4.39 -14.79
N PRO A 13 -1.18 5.49 -15.50
CA PRO A 13 0.15 5.68 -16.09
C PRO A 13 1.27 5.66 -15.03
N PHE A 14 2.45 5.17 -15.42
CA PHE A 14 3.62 5.07 -14.53
C PHE A 14 4.38 6.38 -14.35
N ASP A 15 3.88 7.45 -14.98
CA ASP A 15 4.57 8.72 -15.21
C ASP A 15 4.71 9.57 -13.92
N GLY A 16 4.04 9.16 -12.83
CA GLY A 16 4.19 9.76 -11.51
C GLY A 16 5.40 9.17 -10.78
N VAL A 17 6.50 9.93 -10.72
CA VAL A 17 7.68 9.57 -9.92
C VAL A 17 7.24 9.39 -8.45
N ASP A 18 7.50 8.19 -7.90
CA ASP A 18 7.33 7.80 -6.49
C ASP A 18 5.89 7.70 -5.92
N GLU A 19 4.85 7.60 -6.76
CA GLU A 19 3.51 7.30 -6.24
C GLU A 19 3.33 5.80 -5.95
N GLY A 20 2.80 5.48 -4.76
CA GLY A 20 2.68 4.10 -4.28
C GLY A 20 1.92 3.17 -5.22
N GLN A 21 0.92 3.67 -5.95
CA GLN A 21 0.20 2.85 -6.94
C GLN A 21 1.04 2.50 -8.16
N ALA A 22 1.81 3.47 -8.70
CA ALA A 22 2.68 3.23 -9.86
C ALA A 22 3.80 2.25 -9.50
N ILE A 23 4.33 2.37 -8.28
CA ILE A 23 5.29 1.43 -7.74
C ILE A 23 4.68 0.02 -7.65
N TYR A 24 3.47 -0.13 -7.12
CA TYR A 24 2.80 -1.43 -7.05
C TYR A 24 2.62 -2.05 -8.45
N ASP A 25 1.96 -1.33 -9.36
CA ASP A 25 1.61 -1.84 -10.69
C ASP A 25 2.82 -2.24 -11.51
N LYS A 26 3.88 -1.40 -11.50
CA LYS A 26 5.12 -1.69 -12.20
C LYS A 26 5.73 -3.02 -11.75
N ASN A 27 5.78 -3.27 -10.44
CA ASN A 27 6.45 -4.46 -9.92
C ASN A 27 5.59 -5.72 -10.02
N PHE A 28 4.27 -5.57 -9.90
CA PHE A 28 3.34 -6.65 -10.17
C PHE A 28 3.44 -7.10 -11.64
N VAL A 29 3.43 -6.15 -12.59
CA VAL A 29 3.60 -6.43 -14.04
C VAL A 29 4.94 -7.07 -14.34
N VAL A 30 6.05 -6.55 -13.79
CA VAL A 30 7.38 -7.15 -13.98
C VAL A 30 7.39 -8.60 -13.47
N SER A 31 6.80 -8.84 -12.29
CA SER A 31 6.77 -10.17 -11.70
C SER A 31 5.89 -11.14 -12.47
N LEU A 32 4.76 -10.70 -13.02
CA LEU A 32 3.96 -11.48 -13.97
C LEU A 32 4.77 -11.94 -15.19
N LYS A 33 5.57 -11.02 -15.76
CA LYS A 33 6.43 -11.34 -16.90
C LYS A 33 7.54 -12.32 -16.50
N ASN A 34 8.17 -12.13 -15.35
CA ASN A 34 9.24 -13.00 -14.85
C ASN A 34 8.78 -14.45 -14.66
N ILE A 35 7.54 -14.65 -14.21
CA ILE A 35 6.97 -15.99 -14.03
C ILE A 35 6.38 -16.59 -15.33
N GLY A 36 6.56 -15.92 -16.48
CA GLY A 36 6.29 -16.47 -17.81
C GLY A 36 4.98 -16.02 -18.48
N TYR A 37 4.21 -15.12 -17.87
CA TYR A 37 3.00 -14.59 -18.50
C TYR A 37 3.34 -13.55 -19.58
N GLU A 38 2.51 -13.54 -20.63
CA GLU A 38 2.53 -12.46 -21.61
C GLU A 38 1.64 -11.32 -21.10
N VAL A 39 2.19 -10.13 -20.89
CA VAL A 39 1.46 -9.02 -20.28
C VAL A 39 1.46 -7.81 -21.18
N ASN A 40 0.27 -7.47 -21.68
CA ASN A 40 -0.03 -6.25 -22.40
C ASN A 40 -0.49 -5.19 -21.41
N VAL A 41 0.27 -4.11 -21.25
CA VAL A 41 -0.04 -3.02 -20.32
C VAL A 41 -0.78 -1.91 -21.06
N TYR A 42 -1.94 -1.52 -20.53
CA TYR A 42 -2.77 -0.45 -21.05
C TYR A 42 -2.87 0.67 -20.01
N PRO A 43 -2.00 1.70 -20.09
CA PRO A 43 -2.10 2.86 -19.22
C PRO A 43 -3.36 3.66 -19.56
N VAL A 44 -4.17 3.95 -18.55
CA VAL A 44 -5.44 4.68 -18.67
C VAL A 44 -5.33 6.02 -17.96
N HIS A 45 -5.26 7.09 -18.74
CA HIS A 45 -5.35 8.44 -18.19
C HIS A 45 -6.74 8.70 -17.65
N VAL A 46 -6.84 9.48 -16.58
CA VAL A 46 -8.11 9.77 -15.92
C VAL A 46 -8.27 11.26 -15.70
N LYS A 47 -9.46 11.79 -15.97
CA LYS A 47 -9.81 13.20 -15.72
C LYS A 47 -10.19 13.37 -14.26
N ARG A 48 -9.62 14.38 -13.61
CA ARG A 48 -10.15 14.89 -12.34
C ARG A 48 -11.40 15.72 -12.65
N SER A 49 -12.52 15.44 -11.99
CA SER A 49 -13.69 16.32 -12.04
C SER A 49 -13.32 17.71 -11.51
N LEU A 50 -14.04 18.75 -11.97
CA LEU A 50 -13.85 20.12 -11.52
C LEU A 50 -14.21 20.22 -10.03
N GLY A 51 -13.18 20.15 -9.17
CA GLY A 51 -13.29 20.22 -7.72
C GLY A 51 -12.44 19.15 -7.03
N SER A 52 -11.44 19.57 -6.27
CA SER A 52 -10.61 18.72 -5.38
C SER A 52 -11.38 18.01 -4.26
N LEU A 53 -12.69 18.27 -4.16
CA LEU A 53 -13.62 17.67 -3.22
C LEU A 53 -14.10 16.29 -3.66
N PHE A 54 -14.10 16.00 -4.97
CA PHE A 54 -14.55 14.72 -5.47
C PHE A 54 -13.45 13.65 -5.37
N PRO A 55 -13.78 12.44 -4.91
CA PRO A 55 -12.75 11.54 -4.41
C PRO A 55 -12.02 10.76 -5.51
N VAL A 56 -10.88 10.17 -5.15
CA VAL A 56 -9.94 9.52 -6.10
C VAL A 56 -10.58 8.41 -6.94
N TRP A 57 -11.62 7.73 -6.45
CA TRP A 57 -12.31 6.65 -7.18
C TRP A 57 -13.32 7.14 -8.22
N SER A 58 -13.74 8.41 -8.19
CA SER A 58 -14.76 8.98 -9.09
C SER A 58 -14.18 9.57 -10.38
N ARG A 59 -13.03 9.07 -10.84
CA ARG A 59 -12.35 9.65 -12.01
C ARG A 59 -12.85 9.01 -13.29
N THR A 60 -12.98 9.82 -14.34
CA THR A 60 -13.43 9.33 -15.66
C THR A 60 -12.22 9.00 -16.53
N PRO A 61 -12.12 7.78 -17.07
CA PRO A 61 -11.12 7.43 -18.08
C PRO A 61 -11.15 8.39 -19.28
N ILE A 62 -9.98 8.84 -19.73
CA ILE A 62 -9.79 9.66 -20.93
C ILE A 62 -9.20 8.77 -22.01
N GLY A 63 -9.75 8.84 -23.22
CA GLY A 63 -9.21 8.13 -24.37
C GLY A 63 -9.41 6.61 -24.34
N PHE A 64 -10.24 6.10 -23.42
CA PHE A 64 -10.68 4.71 -23.45
C PHE A 64 -11.68 4.51 -24.59
N SER A 65 -11.38 3.60 -25.52
CA SER A 65 -12.16 3.32 -26.72
C SER A 65 -12.53 1.84 -26.83
N ASN A 66 -13.45 1.51 -27.74
CA ASN A 66 -13.83 0.13 -28.06
C ASN A 66 -12.64 -0.74 -28.49
N ASP A 67 -11.56 -0.15 -29.02
CA ASP A 67 -10.36 -0.89 -29.41
C ASP A 67 -9.70 -1.59 -28.22
N TYR A 68 -9.76 -0.99 -27.03
CA TYR A 68 -9.23 -1.64 -25.82
C TYR A 68 -10.05 -2.87 -25.44
N ILE A 69 -11.38 -2.80 -25.58
CA ILE A 69 -12.28 -3.92 -25.32
C ILE A 69 -12.00 -5.05 -26.32
N ILE A 70 -11.83 -4.71 -27.60
CA ILE A 70 -11.51 -5.69 -28.65
C ILE A 70 -10.14 -6.34 -28.39
N LYS A 71 -9.12 -5.55 -28.00
CA LYS A 71 -7.77 -6.07 -27.69
C LYS A 71 -7.73 -6.93 -26.42
N ALA A 72 -8.63 -6.67 -25.47
CA ALA A 72 -8.76 -7.46 -24.25
C ALA A 72 -9.67 -8.68 -24.43
N LYS A 73 -10.28 -8.85 -25.61
CA LYS A 73 -11.09 -10.02 -25.92
C LYS A 73 -10.19 -11.26 -25.91
N ASP A 74 -10.67 -12.32 -25.25
CA ASP A 74 -9.99 -13.60 -25.12
C ASP A 74 -8.67 -13.57 -24.32
N THR A 75 -8.40 -12.50 -23.56
CA THR A 75 -7.28 -12.41 -22.60
C THR A 75 -7.77 -12.50 -21.15
N PHE A 76 -6.84 -12.75 -20.23
CA PHE A 76 -7.10 -12.59 -18.80
C PHE A 76 -7.03 -11.10 -18.45
N VAL A 77 -8.16 -10.50 -18.10
CA VAL A 77 -8.27 -9.06 -17.91
C VAL A 77 -8.05 -8.67 -16.46
N ILE A 78 -7.08 -7.79 -16.22
CA ILE A 78 -6.80 -7.19 -14.92
C ILE A 78 -7.09 -5.70 -15.00
N VAL A 79 -7.94 -5.21 -14.10
CA VAL A 79 -8.11 -3.78 -13.86
C VAL A 79 -7.51 -3.47 -12.49
N SER A 80 -6.47 -2.65 -12.47
CA SER A 80 -5.79 -2.24 -11.26
C SER A 80 -6.10 -0.80 -10.91
N HIS A 81 -6.46 -0.56 -9.65
CA HIS A 81 -6.78 0.73 -9.03
C HIS A 81 -8.27 1.11 -9.04
N GLU A 82 -8.77 1.59 -7.89
CA GLU A 82 -10.18 1.95 -7.70
C GLU A 82 -10.67 3.13 -8.55
N SER A 83 -9.76 4.01 -8.97
CA SER A 83 -10.04 5.06 -9.98
C SER A 83 -10.44 4.52 -11.35
N LEU A 84 -10.19 3.25 -11.63
CA LEU A 84 -10.55 2.59 -12.89
C LEU A 84 -11.77 1.68 -12.75
N SER A 85 -12.49 1.75 -11.62
CA SER A 85 -13.68 0.94 -11.34
C SER A 85 -14.74 1.02 -12.44
N SER A 86 -14.93 2.17 -13.07
CA SER A 86 -15.88 2.33 -14.19
C SER A 86 -15.52 1.49 -15.42
N LEU A 87 -14.25 1.06 -15.58
CA LEU A 87 -13.87 0.16 -16.66
C LEU A 87 -14.45 -1.26 -16.47
N CYS A 88 -14.82 -1.64 -15.25
CA CYS A 88 -15.41 -2.96 -14.98
C CYS A 88 -16.73 -3.17 -15.74
N ASP A 89 -17.46 -2.09 -16.02
CA ASP A 89 -18.69 -2.10 -16.82
C ASP A 89 -18.50 -2.58 -18.25
N TYR A 90 -17.32 -2.30 -18.81
CA TYR A 90 -17.00 -2.56 -20.21
C TYR A 90 -16.14 -3.82 -20.35
N LEU A 91 -15.21 -4.01 -19.43
CA LEU A 91 -14.18 -5.04 -19.51
C LEU A 91 -14.55 -6.34 -18.76
N LYS A 92 -15.44 -6.28 -17.76
CA LYS A 92 -15.82 -7.43 -16.90
C LYS A 92 -14.58 -8.22 -16.44
N PRO A 93 -13.69 -7.61 -15.66
CA PRO A 93 -12.35 -8.13 -15.43
C PRO A 93 -12.36 -9.48 -14.71
N ASN A 94 -11.42 -10.34 -15.05
CA ASN A 94 -11.18 -11.56 -14.28
C ASN A 94 -10.60 -11.21 -12.90
N LEU A 95 -9.78 -10.16 -12.81
CA LEU A 95 -9.23 -9.68 -11.55
C LEU A 95 -9.32 -8.16 -11.44
N PHE A 96 -9.97 -7.69 -10.38
CA PHE A 96 -9.96 -6.29 -9.98
C PHE A 96 -9.07 -6.08 -8.76
N ILE A 97 -8.05 -5.21 -8.87
CA ILE A 97 -7.10 -4.92 -7.79
C ILE A 97 -7.46 -3.58 -7.14
N VAL A 98 -7.82 -3.61 -5.87
CA VAL A 98 -8.18 -2.42 -5.09
C VAL A 98 -6.97 -1.95 -4.30
N HIS A 99 -6.48 -0.75 -4.60
CA HIS A 99 -5.32 -0.19 -3.88
C HIS A 99 -5.74 0.38 -2.54
N ASN A 100 -6.94 0.98 -2.47
CA ASN A 100 -7.54 1.49 -1.24
C ASN A 100 -9.04 1.20 -1.18
N LEU A 101 -9.49 0.49 -0.15
CA LEU A 101 -10.90 0.21 0.04
C LEU A 101 -11.58 1.38 0.76
N PHE A 102 -11.99 2.43 0.02
CA PHE A 102 -12.52 3.64 0.64
C PHE A 102 -13.85 3.46 1.40
N CYS A 103 -14.59 2.38 1.17
CA CYS A 103 -15.78 2.08 1.98
C CYS A 103 -15.41 1.65 3.43
N SER A 104 -14.13 1.32 3.67
CA SER A 104 -13.51 1.08 4.98
C SER A 104 -12.61 2.25 5.44
N PHE A 105 -12.71 3.41 4.78
CA PHE A 105 -11.92 4.58 5.14
C PHE A 105 -12.31 5.05 6.54
N GLU A 106 -11.36 5.11 7.46
CA GLU A 106 -11.52 5.65 8.80
C GLU A 106 -10.63 6.88 8.95
N PHE A 107 -11.18 8.02 9.36
CA PHE A 107 -10.40 9.24 9.62
C PHE A 107 -10.93 9.90 10.89
N LYS A 108 -10.51 9.35 12.03
CA LYS A 108 -11.06 9.65 13.36
C LYS A 108 -11.16 11.15 13.68
N SER A 109 -10.18 11.96 13.24
CA SER A 109 -10.18 13.40 13.49
C SER A 109 -11.06 14.23 12.55
N LYS A 110 -11.63 13.63 11.48
CA LYS A 110 -12.44 14.29 10.45
C LYS A 110 -13.64 13.42 10.02
N PRO A 111 -14.65 13.23 10.91
CA PRO A 111 -15.78 12.32 10.66
C PRO A 111 -16.63 12.67 9.43
N HIS A 112 -16.70 13.94 9.02
CA HIS A 112 -17.41 14.37 7.81
C HIS A 112 -16.69 13.92 6.53
N ILE A 113 -15.36 13.97 6.50
CA ILE A 113 -14.55 13.42 5.40
C ILE A 113 -14.71 11.91 5.39
N GLU A 114 -14.66 11.28 6.57
CA GLU A 114 -14.86 9.85 6.71
C GLU A 114 -16.20 9.40 6.11
N PHE A 115 -17.30 10.01 6.55
CA PHE A 115 -18.64 9.70 6.07
C PHE A 115 -18.75 9.87 4.55
N LEU A 116 -18.27 10.99 4.02
CA LEU A 116 -18.27 11.25 2.58
C LEU A 116 -17.53 10.14 1.83
N TYR A 117 -16.36 9.73 2.32
CA TYR A 117 -15.54 8.73 1.65
C TYR A 117 -16.17 7.34 1.69
N ARG A 118 -16.72 6.96 2.85
CA ARG A 118 -17.34 5.65 3.03
C ARG A 118 -18.61 5.50 2.20
N PHE A 119 -19.50 6.49 2.27
CA PHE A 119 -20.79 6.44 1.59
C PHE A 119 -20.65 6.58 0.07
N ALA A 120 -19.86 7.57 -0.41
CA ALA A 120 -19.75 7.84 -1.84
C ALA A 120 -18.94 6.80 -2.62
N SER A 121 -18.16 5.95 -1.93
CA SER A 121 -17.42 4.85 -2.59
C SER A 121 -18.18 3.53 -2.61
N GLU A 122 -19.21 3.37 -1.77
CA GLU A 122 -19.86 2.07 -1.56
C GLU A 122 -20.51 1.51 -2.82
N SER A 123 -21.34 2.31 -3.51
CA SER A 123 -22.03 1.85 -4.71
C SER A 123 -21.05 1.50 -5.83
N ILE A 124 -19.94 2.23 -5.92
CA ILE A 124 -18.90 2.04 -6.92
C ILE A 124 -18.13 0.74 -6.66
N PHE A 125 -17.75 0.48 -5.41
CA PHE A 125 -17.10 -0.80 -5.05
C PHE A 125 -18.04 -1.97 -5.23
N ARG A 126 -19.29 -1.88 -4.77
CA ARG A 126 -20.28 -2.96 -4.94
C ARG A 126 -20.42 -3.35 -6.41
N ARG A 127 -20.64 -2.35 -7.28
CA ARG A 127 -20.76 -2.56 -8.73
C ARG A 127 -19.50 -3.18 -9.33
N ALA A 128 -18.31 -2.64 -9.00
CA ALA A 128 -17.06 -3.18 -9.51
C ALA A 128 -16.83 -4.64 -9.05
N PHE A 129 -17.17 -4.96 -7.80
CA PHE A 129 -17.06 -6.32 -7.27
C PHE A 129 -18.01 -7.26 -7.99
N ASP A 130 -19.28 -6.90 -8.16
CA ASP A 130 -20.29 -7.72 -8.84
C ASP A 130 -19.91 -8.04 -10.31
N LEU A 131 -19.18 -7.13 -10.96
CA LEU A 131 -18.74 -7.28 -12.36
C LEU A 131 -17.37 -7.94 -12.53
N SER A 132 -16.67 -8.20 -11.42
CA SER A 132 -15.36 -8.85 -11.42
C SER A 132 -15.48 -10.30 -10.99
N GLU A 133 -14.71 -11.21 -11.60
CA GLU A 133 -14.68 -12.62 -11.19
C GLU A 133 -13.94 -12.79 -9.86
N HIS A 134 -12.79 -12.13 -9.72
CA HIS A 134 -12.01 -12.06 -8.49
C HIS A 134 -11.71 -10.62 -8.11
N VAL A 135 -11.57 -10.38 -6.81
CA VAL A 135 -11.14 -9.09 -6.26
C VAL A 135 -9.94 -9.31 -5.35
N LEU A 136 -8.85 -8.59 -5.64
CA LEU A 136 -7.63 -8.56 -4.84
C LEU A 136 -7.60 -7.29 -3.99
N LEU A 137 -7.53 -7.50 -2.68
CA LEU A 137 -7.31 -6.47 -1.67
C LEU A 137 -5.85 -6.55 -1.20
N LEU A 138 -5.27 -5.40 -0.86
CA LEU A 138 -3.85 -5.28 -0.51
C LEU A 138 -3.59 -5.21 1.00
N SER A 139 -4.62 -5.46 1.82
CA SER A 139 -4.59 -5.34 3.27
C SER A 139 -5.49 -6.40 3.90
N HIS A 140 -5.00 -7.02 4.96
CA HIS A 140 -5.75 -8.04 5.69
C HIS A 140 -6.97 -7.44 6.38
N ARG A 141 -6.84 -6.23 6.92
CA ARG A 141 -7.96 -5.51 7.50
C ARG A 141 -9.02 -5.17 6.46
N GLU A 142 -8.62 -4.61 5.30
CA GLU A 142 -9.57 -4.28 4.23
C GLU A 142 -10.31 -5.53 3.75
N LYS A 143 -9.62 -6.68 3.68
CA LYS A 143 -10.26 -7.96 3.41
C LYS A 143 -11.32 -8.32 4.45
N ARG A 144 -10.98 -8.31 5.74
CA ARG A 144 -11.93 -8.63 6.80
C ARG A 144 -13.19 -7.77 6.70
N ILE A 145 -13.02 -6.45 6.56
CA ILE A 145 -14.14 -5.50 6.44
C ILE A 145 -14.96 -5.75 5.17
N ALA A 146 -14.30 -6.04 4.04
CA ALA A 146 -15.00 -6.34 2.80
C ALA A 146 -15.79 -7.65 2.86
N GLU A 147 -15.23 -8.71 3.46
CA GLU A 147 -15.90 -10.00 3.64
C GLU A 147 -17.14 -9.85 4.53
N GLU A 148 -17.03 -9.13 5.64
CA GLU A 148 -18.15 -8.79 6.54
C GLU A 148 -19.25 -8.01 5.81
N LYS A 149 -18.87 -7.05 4.95
CA LYS A 149 -19.82 -6.12 4.31
C LYS A 149 -20.50 -6.70 3.06
N TYR A 150 -19.77 -7.41 2.22
CA TYR A 150 -20.24 -7.85 0.89
C TYR A 150 -20.58 -9.34 0.84
N ASN A 151 -20.38 -10.09 1.94
CA ASN A 151 -20.65 -11.53 2.03
C ASN A 151 -20.08 -12.33 0.84
N ARG A 152 -18.84 -11.99 0.46
CA ARG A 152 -18.11 -12.57 -0.66
C ARG A 152 -16.67 -12.82 -0.23
N LYS A 153 -16.05 -13.88 -0.74
CA LYS A 153 -14.62 -14.14 -0.52
C LYS A 153 -13.75 -13.19 -1.33
N PHE A 154 -12.75 -12.62 -0.67
CA PHE A 154 -11.75 -11.75 -1.32
C PHE A 154 -10.36 -12.38 -1.26
N ILE A 155 -9.57 -12.16 -2.31
CA ILE A 155 -8.14 -12.46 -2.29
C ILE A 155 -7.47 -11.33 -1.51
N CYS A 156 -6.59 -11.67 -0.58
CA CYS A 156 -5.68 -10.71 0.04
C CYS A 156 -4.25 -11.13 -0.22
N GLU A 157 -3.50 -10.24 -0.86
CA GLU A 157 -2.04 -10.31 -0.94
C GLU A 157 -1.49 -8.88 -0.82
N PRO A 158 -0.73 -8.59 0.24
CA PRO A 158 -0.12 -7.28 0.42
C PRO A 158 0.96 -7.02 -0.65
N PRO A 159 1.42 -5.77 -0.83
CA PRO A 159 2.53 -5.45 -1.74
C PRO A 159 3.82 -6.19 -1.36
N GLY A 160 4.68 -6.43 -2.35
CA GLY A 160 5.96 -7.11 -2.12
C GLY A 160 7.07 -6.19 -1.63
N VAL A 161 8.12 -6.79 -1.05
CA VAL A 161 9.33 -6.07 -0.63
C VAL A 161 10.30 -5.86 -1.79
N TYR A 162 11.00 -4.72 -1.78
CA TYR A 162 12.11 -4.44 -2.69
C TYR A 162 13.41 -5.00 -2.14
N ILE A 163 13.95 -6.01 -2.80
CA ILE A 163 15.30 -6.51 -2.53
C ILE A 163 16.28 -5.63 -3.30
N SER A 164 16.73 -4.53 -2.72
CA SER A 164 17.85 -3.78 -3.30
C SER A 164 19.17 -4.37 -2.79
N ASN A 165 19.99 -4.88 -3.70
CA ASN A 165 21.35 -5.36 -3.39
C ASN A 165 22.29 -4.22 -2.99
N SER A 166 21.91 -2.97 -3.26
CA SER A 166 22.61 -1.77 -2.83
C SER A 166 21.98 -1.19 -1.57
N GLN A 167 22.09 -1.89 -0.45
CA GLN A 167 22.27 -1.17 0.81
C GLN A 167 23.65 -0.49 0.75
N LYS A 168 23.79 0.56 -0.07
CA LYS A 168 24.71 1.62 0.32
C LYS A 168 24.26 1.96 1.72
N MET A 169 25.12 1.71 2.71
CA MET A 169 25.00 2.25 4.05
C MET A 169 24.43 3.65 3.86
N LYS A 170 23.14 3.83 4.18
CA LYS A 170 22.51 5.15 4.04
C LYS A 170 23.41 6.05 4.87
N SER A 171 24.08 7.00 4.21
CA SER A 171 25.12 7.78 4.86
C SER A 171 24.54 8.37 6.14
N LEU A 172 25.28 8.24 7.23
CA LEU A 172 25.01 8.67 8.61
C LEU A 172 24.41 10.09 8.76
N SER A 173 24.35 10.90 7.70
CA SER A 173 24.14 12.35 7.76
C SER A 173 22.82 12.86 7.19
N THR A 174 21.97 12.05 6.53
CA THR A 174 20.83 12.64 5.80
C THR A 174 19.49 11.95 6.04
N LYS A 175 18.80 12.50 7.04
CA LYS A 175 17.39 12.32 7.42
C LYS A 175 17.07 10.97 8.09
N HIS A 176 17.10 10.99 9.43
CA HIS A 176 16.56 9.94 10.31
C HIS A 176 15.07 9.64 10.10
N PHE A 177 14.37 10.42 9.27
CA PHE A 177 12.93 10.34 9.04
C PHE A 177 12.60 10.06 7.59
N ARG A 178 11.92 8.94 7.34
CA ARG A 178 11.32 8.64 6.04
C ARG A 178 9.86 9.08 6.04
N ARG A 179 9.57 10.21 5.37
CA ARG A 179 8.20 10.63 5.03
C ARG A 179 7.84 10.10 3.65
N CYS A 180 6.71 9.43 3.54
CA CYS A 180 6.20 8.99 2.24
C CYS A 180 4.75 9.43 2.11
N GLY A 181 4.36 10.05 1.00
CA GLY A 181 2.97 10.43 0.77
C GLY A 181 2.79 11.22 -0.53
N SER A 182 1.73 10.91 -1.27
CA SER A 182 1.28 11.77 -2.37
C SER A 182 0.61 13.01 -1.77
N SER A 183 1.20 14.17 -2.03
CA SER A 183 0.68 15.48 -1.61
C SER A 183 -0.56 15.90 -2.39
N LEU A 184 -0.99 15.11 -3.38
CA LEU A 184 -2.08 15.45 -4.29
C LEU A 184 -3.46 14.98 -3.80
N TRP A 185 -3.52 14.16 -2.74
CA TRP A 185 -4.77 13.65 -2.17
C TRP A 185 -5.18 14.42 -0.91
N LEU A 186 -6.43 14.90 -0.85
CA LEU A 186 -6.90 15.81 0.20
C LEU A 186 -6.77 15.23 1.63
N PRO A 187 -7.26 14.02 1.94
CA PRO A 187 -6.99 13.36 3.22
C PRO A 187 -5.52 13.26 3.60
N LYS A 188 -4.63 12.93 2.64
CA LYS A 188 -3.18 12.93 2.88
C LYS A 188 -2.70 14.32 3.28
N ARG A 189 -3.04 15.35 2.51
CA ARG A 189 -2.71 16.74 2.83
C ARG A 189 -3.23 17.17 4.21
N ALA A 190 -4.45 16.79 4.56
CA ALA A 190 -5.07 17.10 5.84
C ALA A 190 -4.46 16.31 7.02
N SER A 191 -3.76 15.21 6.74
CA SER A 191 -3.06 14.39 7.74
C SER A 191 -1.58 14.76 7.87
N LEU A 192 -1.04 15.59 6.97
CA LEU A 192 0.37 15.96 6.99
C LEU A 192 0.70 16.71 8.28
N ILE A 193 1.71 16.20 8.98
CA ILE A 193 2.28 16.89 10.13
C ILE A 193 3.16 18.02 9.61
N PRO A 194 3.06 19.24 10.16
CA PRO A 194 3.96 20.33 9.83
C PRO A 194 5.41 19.94 10.11
N ASN A 195 6.33 20.31 9.21
CA ASN A 195 7.76 20.05 9.42
C ASN A 195 8.28 20.63 10.74
N SER A 196 7.74 21.77 11.19
CA SER A 196 8.10 22.38 12.47
C SER A 196 7.78 21.49 13.67
N VAL A 197 6.67 20.76 13.66
CA VAL A 197 6.30 19.82 14.74
C VAL A 197 7.26 18.63 14.73
N ILE A 198 7.61 18.12 13.55
CA ILE A 198 8.59 17.04 13.44
C ILE A 198 9.95 17.51 13.94
N LEU A 199 10.44 18.67 13.48
CA LEU A 199 11.74 19.20 13.88
C LEU A 199 11.79 19.49 15.38
N ASN A 200 10.77 20.14 15.94
CA ASN A 200 10.75 20.47 17.37
C ASN A 200 10.65 19.22 18.23
N ASN A 201 9.77 18.28 17.91
CA ASN A 201 9.55 17.13 18.79
C ASN A 201 10.57 16.03 18.61
N PHE A 202 11.15 15.89 17.42
CA PHE A 202 12.10 14.82 17.18
C PHE A 202 13.56 15.25 17.33
N ILE A 203 13.91 16.49 17.02
CA ILE A 203 15.29 16.99 17.18
C ILE A 203 15.48 17.62 18.55
N ASN A 204 14.58 18.53 18.98
CA ASN A 204 14.81 19.25 20.24
C ASN A 204 14.51 18.41 21.49
N ASN A 205 13.66 17.39 21.40
CA ASN A 205 13.43 16.45 22.51
C ASN A 205 14.42 15.27 22.51
N GLY A 206 15.40 15.22 21.59
CA GLY A 206 16.43 14.18 21.54
C GLY A 206 16.02 12.85 20.88
N VAL A 207 14.90 12.78 20.16
CA VAL A 207 14.46 11.53 19.49
C VAL A 207 15.42 11.13 18.37
N SER A 208 16.06 12.10 17.71
CA SER A 208 17.19 11.84 16.80
C SER A 208 18.40 11.21 17.49
N ASP A 209 18.52 11.38 18.82
CA ASP A 209 19.61 10.85 19.64
C ASP A 209 19.26 9.49 20.28
N VAL A 210 18.01 9.02 20.11
CA VAL A 210 17.64 7.63 20.42
C VAL A 210 18.57 6.76 19.59
N ASN A 211 19.45 6.06 20.30
CA ASN A 211 20.49 5.25 19.71
C ASN A 211 19.81 4.08 19.00
N CYS A 212 19.45 4.27 17.74
CA CYS A 212 19.03 3.25 16.80
C CYS A 212 20.18 2.28 16.46
N SER A 213 21.21 2.21 17.30
CA SER A 213 22.35 1.31 17.21
C SER A 213 22.12 0.15 18.18
N VAL A 214 21.76 -1.00 17.61
CA VAL A 214 21.76 -2.27 18.36
C VAL A 214 23.20 -2.78 18.51
N ASN A 215 24.09 -2.34 17.61
CA ASN A 215 25.56 -2.46 17.64
C ASN A 215 26.19 -1.28 16.88
N LYS A 216 27.50 -1.03 17.03
CA LYS A 216 28.27 0.02 16.30
C LYS A 216 28.12 0.01 14.77
N ASN A 217 27.53 -1.04 14.19
CA ASN A 217 27.45 -1.27 12.75
C ASN A 217 26.01 -1.37 12.19
N THR A 218 24.96 -1.30 13.02
CA THR A 218 23.55 -1.36 12.55
C THR A 218 22.77 -0.14 13.00
N HIS A 219 22.64 0.86 12.12
CA HIS A 219 21.80 2.04 12.33
C HIS A 219 20.38 1.83 11.77
N ARG A 220 19.37 2.08 12.59
CA ARG A 220 17.95 2.10 12.18
C ARG A 220 17.48 3.52 11.89
N CYS A 221 16.56 3.66 10.94
CA CYS A 221 15.85 4.91 10.70
C CYS A 221 14.51 4.91 11.42
N PHE A 222 13.97 6.09 11.73
CA PHE A 222 12.57 6.24 12.09
C PHE A 222 11.72 6.30 10.80
N GLY A 223 10.81 5.34 10.65
CA GLY A 223 9.78 5.34 9.62
C GLY A 223 8.54 6.04 10.14
N LEU A 224 8.09 7.12 9.51
CA LEU A 224 6.87 7.83 9.90
C LEU A 224 5.74 7.51 8.93
N ILE A 225 4.66 6.94 9.46
CA ILE A 225 3.39 6.77 8.74
C ILE A 225 2.39 7.79 9.31
N GLU A 226 2.38 8.96 8.69
CA GLU A 226 1.55 10.11 9.05
C GLU A 226 0.10 9.99 8.55
N ASP A 227 -0.20 8.95 7.77
CA ASP A 227 -1.56 8.69 7.32
C ASP A 227 -2.44 8.45 8.58
N ARG A 228 -3.28 9.43 8.93
CA ARG A 228 -4.25 9.36 10.05
C ARG A 228 -5.49 8.53 9.71
N PHE A 229 -5.46 7.88 8.56
CA PHE A 229 -6.52 7.05 8.04
C PHE A 229 -5.98 5.69 7.62
N LEU A 230 -6.87 4.70 7.71
CA LEU A 230 -6.50 3.29 7.66
C LEU A 230 -6.30 2.70 6.25
N SER A 231 -6.34 3.51 5.20
CA SER A 231 -6.05 3.07 3.82
C SER A 231 -4.76 3.70 3.29
N GLY A 232 -3.97 2.98 2.49
CA GLY A 232 -2.89 3.59 1.69
C GLY A 232 -1.48 3.61 2.27
N PHE A 233 -1.19 2.86 3.34
CA PHE A 233 0.17 2.73 3.92
C PHE A 233 0.91 1.43 3.53
N LYS A 234 0.22 0.42 2.97
CA LYS A 234 0.69 -0.99 2.89
C LYS A 234 2.10 -1.15 2.33
N LEU A 235 2.37 -0.57 1.17
CA LEU A 235 3.67 -0.64 0.49
C LEU A 235 4.80 0.00 1.33
N LYS A 236 4.52 1.13 1.98
CA LYS A 236 5.49 1.82 2.83
C LYS A 236 5.79 0.98 4.06
N PHE A 237 4.73 0.49 4.70
CA PHE A 237 4.81 -0.30 5.91
C PHE A 237 5.64 -1.55 5.70
N ILE A 238 5.34 -2.37 4.69
CA ILE A 238 6.08 -3.61 4.47
C ILE A 238 7.56 -3.33 4.14
N GLN A 239 7.86 -2.25 3.40
CA GLN A 239 9.24 -1.89 3.09
C GLN A 239 9.99 -1.37 4.33
N MET A 240 9.39 -0.51 5.14
CA MET A 240 9.98 -0.03 6.40
C MET A 240 10.23 -1.20 7.36
N TYR A 241 9.29 -2.14 7.43
CA TYR A 241 9.39 -3.32 8.28
C TYR A 241 10.51 -4.26 7.83
N TYR A 242 10.66 -4.44 6.52
CA TYR A 242 11.78 -5.16 5.89
C TYR A 242 13.13 -4.47 6.14
N ASP A 243 13.16 -3.15 5.99
CA ASP A 243 14.38 -2.35 6.21
C ASP A 243 14.82 -2.39 7.69
N GLY A 244 13.92 -2.75 8.61
CA GLY A 244 14.18 -2.76 10.05
C GLY A 244 14.07 -1.37 10.69
N ASP A 245 13.30 -0.49 10.04
CA ASP A 245 13.01 0.84 10.56
C ASP A 245 12.16 0.73 11.83
N LEU A 246 12.37 1.67 12.77
CA LEU A 246 11.45 1.87 13.88
C LEU A 246 10.23 2.64 13.36
N ILE A 247 9.10 1.96 13.20
CA ILE A 247 7.90 2.50 12.57
C ILE A 247 7.01 3.15 13.62
N LEU A 248 6.76 4.45 13.46
CA LEU A 248 5.75 5.17 14.23
C LEU A 248 4.58 5.50 13.30
N SER A 249 3.36 5.17 13.73
CA SER A 249 2.16 5.38 12.89
C SER A 249 0.99 5.97 13.66
N GLN A 250 0.29 6.94 13.04
CA GLN A 250 -1.00 7.43 13.53
C GLN A 250 -2.19 6.55 13.15
N SER A 251 -1.91 5.40 12.53
CA SER A 251 -2.89 4.38 12.20
C SER A 251 -2.48 3.07 12.88
N SER A 252 -3.43 2.39 13.52
CA SER A 252 -3.16 1.06 14.07
C SER A 252 -2.94 0.07 12.93
N LEU A 253 -1.82 -0.65 12.98
CA LEU A 253 -1.40 -1.65 11.98
C LEU A 253 -1.47 -3.08 12.53
N SER A 254 -2.13 -3.29 13.67
CA SER A 254 -2.17 -4.59 14.36
C SER A 254 -2.77 -5.69 13.48
N ASP A 255 -3.86 -5.41 12.77
CA ASP A 255 -4.50 -6.36 11.84
C ASP A 255 -3.56 -6.76 10.69
N GLU A 256 -2.71 -5.83 10.22
CA GLU A 256 -1.76 -6.11 9.14
C GLU A 256 -0.60 -6.95 9.64
N LEU A 257 -0.04 -6.62 10.80
CA LEU A 257 1.00 -7.44 11.43
C LEU A 257 0.53 -8.87 11.68
N ALA A 258 -0.66 -9.01 12.28
CA ALA A 258 -1.26 -10.32 12.53
C ALA A 258 -1.51 -11.09 11.22
N GLY A 259 -2.06 -10.42 10.19
CA GLY A 259 -2.31 -11.03 8.88
C GLY A 259 -1.05 -11.46 8.15
N LEU A 260 0.06 -10.74 8.37
CA LEU A 260 1.37 -11.07 7.82
C LEU A 260 2.10 -12.17 8.60
N GLY A 261 1.64 -12.51 9.82
CA GLY A 261 2.34 -13.41 10.74
C GLY A 261 3.57 -12.77 11.41
N LEU A 262 3.55 -11.46 11.61
CA LEU A 262 4.66 -10.68 12.17
C LEU A 262 4.33 -10.23 13.60
N ASP A 263 5.35 -10.18 14.45
CA ASP A 263 5.27 -9.57 15.79
C ASP A 263 5.09 -8.04 15.72
N LYS A 264 4.94 -7.37 16.87
CA LYS A 264 4.84 -5.89 16.91
C LYS A 264 6.21 -5.22 17.04
N SER A 265 7.30 -5.97 17.01
CA SER A 265 8.61 -5.45 17.36
C SER A 265 9.09 -4.43 16.32
N GLY A 266 9.52 -3.26 16.78
CA GLY A 266 9.88 -2.12 15.92
C GLY A 266 8.68 -1.36 15.34
N TYR A 267 7.46 -1.57 15.84
CA TYR A 267 6.27 -0.79 15.48
C TYR A 267 5.62 -0.18 16.73
N LEU A 268 5.26 1.11 16.63
CA LEU A 268 4.52 1.83 17.66
C LEU A 268 3.35 2.62 17.05
N TYR A 269 2.17 2.41 17.63
CA TYR A 269 1.03 3.28 17.37
C TYR A 269 1.14 4.56 18.21
N VAL A 270 0.98 5.71 17.56
CA VAL A 270 1.08 7.03 18.18
C VAL A 270 -0.15 7.83 17.80
N GLU A 271 -1.04 8.08 18.77
CA GLU A 271 -2.27 8.84 18.50
C GLU A 271 -1.96 10.28 18.07
N ASP A 272 -1.11 10.97 18.83
CA ASP A 272 -0.55 12.27 18.45
C ASP A 272 0.97 12.29 18.60
N PHE A 273 1.65 12.71 17.53
CA PHE A 273 3.10 12.91 17.56
C PHE A 273 3.52 14.13 18.36
N SER A 274 2.58 15.01 18.76
CA SER A 274 2.84 16.08 19.72
C SER A 274 3.35 15.54 21.06
N ASP A 275 2.87 14.37 21.45
CA ASP A 275 3.05 13.82 22.79
C ASP A 275 4.24 12.86 22.88
N LEU A 276 4.98 12.71 21.77
CA LEU A 276 6.13 11.83 21.68
C LEU A 276 7.35 12.46 22.36
N ASN A 277 7.89 11.80 23.37
CA ASN A 277 9.16 12.14 24.00
C ASN A 277 10.12 10.93 23.99
N VAL A 278 11.41 11.18 24.21
CA VAL A 278 12.48 10.17 24.16
C VAL A 278 12.32 9.10 25.22
N ASP A 279 11.91 9.48 26.43
CA ASP A 279 11.75 8.54 27.54
C ASP A 279 10.64 7.52 27.24
N SER A 280 9.57 7.96 26.59
CA SER A 280 8.48 7.11 26.10
C SER A 280 8.93 6.13 25.01
N LEU A 281 9.95 6.47 24.21
CA LEU A 281 10.51 5.56 23.21
C LEU A 281 11.54 4.59 23.81
N ASN A 282 12.43 5.08 24.67
CA ASN A 282 13.47 4.27 25.31
C ASN A 282 12.89 3.26 26.31
N SER A 283 11.70 3.52 26.83
CA SER A 283 11.01 2.64 27.78
C SER A 283 10.23 1.49 27.14
N ILE A 284 10.27 1.32 25.81
CA ILE A 284 9.56 0.25 25.09
C ILE A 284 10.59 -0.80 24.62
N PRO A 285 10.77 -1.92 25.35
CA PRO A 285 11.75 -2.95 25.00
C PRO A 285 11.51 -3.57 23.62
N GLU A 286 10.26 -3.57 23.18
CA GLU A 286 9.78 -4.11 21.90
C GLU A 286 10.29 -3.33 20.68
N LEU A 287 10.89 -2.15 20.85
CA LEU A 287 11.46 -1.36 19.76
C LEU A 287 12.89 -1.79 19.38
N LEU A 288 13.55 -2.59 20.23
CA LEU A 288 14.91 -3.09 20.02
C LEU A 288 14.85 -4.53 19.53
N LEU A 289 14.99 -4.71 18.22
CA LEU A 289 15.18 -6.04 17.62
C LEU A 289 16.66 -6.41 17.67
N GLY A 290 17.03 -7.66 17.90
CA GLY A 290 18.40 -8.09 17.67
C GLY A 290 18.78 -8.04 16.18
N ASP A 291 20.07 -8.08 15.88
CA ASP A 291 20.55 -8.25 14.50
C ASP A 291 20.07 -9.60 13.91
N GLU A 292 19.95 -10.64 14.74
CA GLU A 292 19.42 -11.95 14.34
C GLU A 292 17.93 -11.91 14.02
N ASP A 293 17.12 -11.24 14.85
CA ASP A 293 15.69 -11.07 14.61
C ASP A 293 15.44 -10.32 13.30
N LEU A 294 16.23 -9.27 13.03
CA LEU A 294 16.14 -8.51 11.78
C LEU A 294 16.50 -9.37 10.57
N ARG A 295 17.54 -10.20 10.66
CA ARG A 295 17.91 -11.15 9.58
C ARG A 295 16.80 -12.17 9.35
N SER A 296 16.25 -12.75 10.42
CA SER A 296 15.16 -13.72 10.35
C SER A 296 13.91 -13.10 9.69
N ARG A 297 13.52 -11.90 10.13
CA ARG A 297 12.42 -11.13 9.55
C ARG A 297 12.63 -10.83 8.07
N ARG A 298 13.81 -10.33 7.68
CA ARG A 298 14.13 -10.04 6.28
C ARG A 298 14.06 -11.30 5.42
N LYS A 299 14.62 -12.41 5.91
CA LYS A 299 14.56 -13.70 5.24
C LYS A 299 13.10 -14.09 5.01
N HIS A 300 12.28 -14.13 6.07
CA HIS A 300 10.85 -14.44 5.99
C HIS A 300 10.12 -13.54 4.97
N LEU A 301 10.28 -12.22 5.07
CA LEU A 301 9.63 -11.27 4.16
C LEU A 301 10.11 -11.41 2.71
N SER A 302 11.40 -11.66 2.47
CA SER A 302 11.93 -11.86 1.12
C SER A 302 11.47 -13.16 0.48
N GLU A 303 11.28 -14.22 1.26
CA GLU A 303 10.83 -15.52 0.78
C GLU A 303 9.31 -15.52 0.56
N VAL A 304 8.55 -15.04 1.55
CA VAL A 304 7.08 -15.10 1.56
C VAL A 304 6.46 -13.91 0.83
N TYR A 305 7.04 -12.72 0.91
CA TYR A 305 6.47 -11.49 0.36
C TYR A 305 7.37 -10.84 -0.70
N SER A 306 8.15 -11.65 -1.45
CA SER A 306 8.67 -11.18 -2.75
C SER A 306 7.52 -10.96 -3.73
N TRP A 307 7.72 -10.03 -4.66
CA TRP A 307 6.72 -9.75 -5.70
C TRP A 307 6.36 -10.99 -6.53
N GLU A 308 7.33 -11.86 -6.84
CA GLU A 308 7.07 -13.11 -7.56
C GLU A 308 6.25 -14.11 -6.73
N ALA A 309 6.54 -14.24 -5.42
CA ALA A 309 5.77 -15.09 -4.52
C ALA A 309 4.32 -14.60 -4.39
N ILE A 310 4.12 -13.29 -4.28
CA ILE A 310 2.80 -12.66 -4.25
C ILE A 310 2.02 -12.97 -5.52
N VAL A 311 2.59 -12.70 -6.70
CA VAL A 311 1.90 -12.95 -7.97
C VAL A 311 1.55 -14.43 -8.12
N LYS A 312 2.48 -15.35 -7.79
CA LYS A 312 2.21 -16.79 -7.81
C LYS A 312 1.02 -17.17 -6.94
N ARG A 313 0.93 -16.63 -5.71
CA ARG A 313 -0.21 -16.91 -4.82
C ARG A 313 -1.53 -16.30 -5.29
N VAL A 314 -1.51 -15.09 -5.86
CA VAL A 314 -2.71 -14.50 -6.48
C VAL A 314 -3.23 -15.46 -7.56
N PHE A 315 -2.36 -15.89 -8.47
CA PHE A 315 -2.76 -16.69 -9.62
C PHE A 315 -3.11 -18.14 -9.26
N LEU A 316 -2.51 -18.68 -8.19
CA LEU A 316 -2.94 -19.94 -7.58
C LEU A 316 -4.38 -19.87 -7.07
N LYS A 317 -4.82 -18.72 -6.56
CA LYS A 317 -6.20 -18.52 -6.04
C LYS A 317 -7.21 -18.15 -7.13
N VAL A 318 -6.73 -17.69 -8.28
CA VAL A 318 -7.57 -17.35 -9.44
C VAL A 318 -7.84 -18.58 -10.31
N PHE A 319 -6.86 -19.47 -10.47
CA PHE A 319 -6.98 -20.63 -11.37
C PHE A 319 -7.30 -21.97 -10.70
N ASN A 320 -7.44 -22.00 -9.38
CA ASN A 320 -7.93 -23.17 -8.62
C ASN A 320 -9.23 -22.83 -7.90
#